data_AF-A0A954JRX1-F1
#
_entry.id   AF-A0A954JRX1-F1
#
_cell.length_a   1.000
_cell.length_b   1.000
_cell.length_c   1.000
_cell.angle_alpha   90.00
_cell.angle_beta   90.00
_cell.angle_gamma   90.00
#
_symmetry.space_group_name_H-M   'P 1'
#
loop_
_entity.id
_entity.type
_entity.pdbx_description
1 polymer ?
#
loop_
_entity_poly.entity_id
_entity_poly.type
_entity_poly.pdbx_seq_one_letter_code
_entity_poly.pdbx_strand_id
1 'polypeptide(L)'
;AILTGVFATKSITGNADGSGLLEGNSQQLINQFVSVGAAIAISVVGTIIILKLIDLTMGLRVSKDGEIQGLDLSQHGEEGYIFL
;
A
#
# COMPACT_ATOMS: atom_id res chain seq x y z
N ALA A 1 5.40 9.13 7.54
CA ALA A 1 4.61 9.43 8.77
C ALA A 1 5.44 9.34 10.05
N ILE A 2 6.24 8.27 10.29
CA ILE A 2 7.01 8.13 11.55
C ILE A 2 7.98 9.30 11.81
N LEU A 3 8.77 9.70 10.80
CA LEU A 3 9.70 10.83 10.95
C LEU A 3 9.00 12.17 11.19
N THR A 4 7.75 12.32 10.76
CA THR A 4 6.92 13.48 11.12
C THR A 4 6.72 13.56 12.64
N GLY A 5 6.61 12.43 13.32
CA GLY A 5 6.51 12.39 14.79
C GLY A 5 7.79 12.78 15.51
N VAL A 6 8.94 12.79 14.82
CA VAL A 6 10.23 13.22 15.38
C VAL A 6 10.49 14.69 15.07
N PHE A 7 10.34 15.08 13.81
CA PHE A 7 10.82 16.36 13.28
C PHE A 7 9.75 17.44 13.11
N ALA A 8 8.47 17.17 13.39
CA ALA A 8 7.46 18.23 13.31
C ALA A 8 7.81 19.35 14.30
N THR A 9 7.66 20.59 13.86
CA THR A 9 7.96 21.78 14.68
C THR A 9 6.74 22.69 14.75
N LYS A 10 6.56 23.35 15.89
CA LYS A 10 5.49 24.35 16.12
C LYS A 10 5.58 25.54 15.16
N SER A 11 6.78 25.88 14.70
CA SER A 11 7.00 26.97 13.74
C SER A 11 6.37 26.70 12.38
N ILE A 12 6.26 25.41 12.00
CA ILE A 12 5.66 24.99 10.73
C ILE A 12 4.20 24.56 10.92
N THR A 13 3.91 23.85 12.01
CA THR A 13 2.55 23.35 12.29
C THR A 13 1.61 24.42 12.85
N GLY A 14 2.13 25.54 13.35
CA GLY A 14 1.34 26.66 13.89
C GLY A 14 0.70 26.39 15.25
N ASN A 15 0.87 25.20 15.82
CA ASN A 15 0.36 24.82 17.15
C ASN A 15 1.38 23.93 17.89
N ALA A 16 1.45 24.05 19.21
CA ALA A 16 2.30 23.22 20.07
C ALA A 16 1.88 21.73 20.03
N ASP A 17 0.59 21.43 19.88
CA ASP A 17 0.10 20.04 19.85
C ASP A 17 0.55 19.26 18.60
N GLY A 18 0.90 19.98 17.52
CA GLY A 18 1.42 19.40 16.29
C GLY A 18 2.93 19.18 16.28
N SER A 19 3.63 19.60 17.33
CA SER A 19 5.09 19.44 17.43
C SER A 19 5.50 17.97 17.60
N GLY A 20 6.73 17.66 17.22
CA GLY A 20 7.31 16.32 17.28
C GLY A 20 8.20 16.13 18.51
N LEU A 21 8.83 14.96 18.59
CA LEU A 21 9.66 14.55 19.71
C LEU A 21 10.79 15.53 20.02
N LEU A 22 11.41 16.15 19.00
CA LEU A 22 12.51 17.10 19.20
C LEU A 22 12.09 18.40 19.88
N GLU A 23 10.80 18.73 19.87
CA GLU A 23 10.24 19.88 20.60
C GLU A 23 9.56 19.45 21.91
N GLY A 24 9.74 18.20 22.33
CA GLY A 24 9.25 17.68 23.61
C GLY A 24 7.90 16.96 23.56
N ASN A 25 7.26 16.86 22.38
CA ASN A 25 5.99 16.16 22.23
C ASN A 25 6.21 14.69 21.79
N SER A 26 6.40 13.81 22.77
CA SER A 26 6.57 12.37 22.55
C SER A 26 5.26 11.68 22.12
N GLN A 27 4.11 12.26 22.45
CA GLN A 27 2.80 11.72 22.07
C GLN A 27 2.62 11.71 20.55
N GLN A 28 3.20 12.69 19.85
CA GLN A 28 3.15 12.73 18.39
C GLN A 28 3.81 11.51 17.73
N LEU A 29 4.90 10.99 18.29
CA LEU A 29 5.53 9.76 17.78
C LEU A 29 4.59 8.56 17.88
N ILE A 30 3.90 8.41 19.02
CA ILE A 30 2.94 7.32 19.27
C ILE A 30 1.76 7.43 18.28
N ASN A 31 1.21 8.64 18.10
CA ASN A 31 0.13 8.89 17.15
C ASN A 31 0.52 8.46 15.73
N GLN A 32 1.77 8.71 15.32
CA GLN A 32 2.27 8.31 14.00
C GLN A 32 2.45 6.80 13.86
N PHE A 33 2.83 6.09 14.92
CA PHE A 33 2.87 4.63 14.90
C PHE A 33 1.46 4.03 14.80
N VAL A 34 0.50 4.56 15.57
CA VAL A 34 -0.90 4.10 15.52
C VAL A 34 -1.51 4.36 14.14
N SER A 35 -1.28 5.56 13.56
CA SER A 35 -1.83 5.89 12.25
C SER A 35 -1.25 5.04 11.14
N VAL A 36 0.07 4.80 11.13
CA VAL A 36 0.73 3.90 10.17
C VAL A 36 0.24 2.46 10.36
N GLY A 37 0.16 1.99 11.61
CA GLY A 37 -0.34 0.65 11.93
C GLY A 37 -1.77 0.44 11.45
N ALA A 38 -2.66 1.41 11.67
CA ALA A 38 -4.03 1.36 11.17
C ALA A 38 -4.10 1.34 9.64
N ALA A 39 -3.31 2.19 8.96
CA ALA A 39 -3.26 2.21 7.51
C ALA A 39 -2.77 0.87 6.92
N ILE A 40 -1.71 0.29 7.51
CA ILE A 40 -1.23 -1.04 7.13
C ILE A 40 -2.30 -2.10 7.37
N ALA A 41 -2.94 -2.10 8.53
CA ALA A 41 -3.97 -3.08 8.88
C ALA A 41 -5.14 -3.04 7.90
N ILE A 42 -5.69 -1.85 7.63
CA ILE A 42 -6.80 -1.68 6.67
C ILE A 42 -6.35 -2.09 5.26
N SER A 43 -5.16 -1.67 4.83
CA SER A 43 -4.66 -1.97 3.48
C SER A 43 -4.46 -3.47 3.29
N VAL A 44 -3.78 -4.14 4.22
CA VAL A 44 -3.49 -5.58 4.14
C VAL A 44 -4.77 -6.40 4.27
N VAL A 45 -5.57 -6.16 5.31
CA VAL A 45 -6.80 -6.94 5.55
C VAL A 45 -7.81 -6.69 4.44
N GLY A 46 -8.04 -5.42 4.08
CA GLY A 46 -8.96 -5.05 3.00
C GLY A 46 -8.55 -5.66 1.67
N THR A 47 -7.26 -5.56 1.30
CA THR A 47 -6.76 -6.15 0.04
C THR A 47 -6.90 -7.66 0.05
N ILE A 48 -6.53 -8.34 1.14
CA ILE A 48 -6.68 -9.80 1.25
C ILE A 48 -8.14 -10.22 1.08
N ILE A 49 -9.08 -9.51 1.69
CA ILE A 49 -10.52 -9.80 1.57
C ILE A 49 -10.96 -9.64 0.10
N ILE A 50 -10.64 -8.51 -0.52
CA ILE A 50 -11.03 -8.22 -1.91
C ILE A 50 -10.46 -9.26 -2.87
N LEU A 51 -9.14 -9.53 -2.78
CA LEU A 51 -8.48 -10.49 -3.66
C LEU A 51 -9.06 -11.90 -3.51
N LYS A 52 -9.34 -12.34 -2.27
CA LYS A 52 -9.94 -13.67 -2.04
C LYS A 52 -11.37 -13.76 -2.55
N LEU A 53 -12.17 -12.70 -2.39
CA LEU A 53 -13.53 -12.68 -2.92
C LEU A 53 -13.53 -12.74 -4.45
N ILE A 54 -12.63 -12.02 -5.11
CA ILE A 54 -12.49 -12.07 -6.57
C ILE A 54 -12.03 -13.47 -7.01
N ASP A 55 -11.03 -14.03 -6.33
CA ASP A 55 -10.48 -15.34 -6.66
C ASP A 55 -11.53 -16.45 -6.53
N LEU A 56 -12.37 -16.40 -5.51
CA LEU A 56 -13.47 -17.36 -5.31
C LEU A 56 -14.64 -17.20 -6.28
N THR A 57 -14.86 -16.00 -6.83
CA THR A 57 -16.05 -15.71 -7.66
C THR A 57 -15.80 -15.84 -9.15
N MET A 58 -14.65 -15.37 -9.65
CA MET A 58 -14.32 -15.34 -11.08
C MET A 58 -12.91 -15.84 -11.40
N GLY A 59 -12.09 -16.12 -10.38
CA GLY A 59 -10.67 -16.43 -10.55
C GLY A 59 -9.85 -15.16 -10.77
N LEU A 60 -8.85 -14.95 -9.91
CA LEU A 60 -8.04 -13.72 -9.95
C LEU A 60 -6.84 -13.83 -10.91
N ARG A 61 -6.27 -15.03 -11.04
CA ARG A 61 -5.07 -15.29 -11.85
C ARG A 61 -5.41 -16.19 -13.03
N VAL A 62 -4.73 -15.94 -14.16
CA VAL A 62 -4.80 -16.79 -15.35
C VAL A 62 -4.35 -18.23 -15.04
N SER A 63 -4.74 -19.17 -15.91
CA SER A 63 -4.28 -20.55 -15.81
C SER A 63 -2.75 -20.63 -15.93
N LYS A 64 -2.15 -21.65 -15.30
CA LYS A 64 -0.70 -21.84 -15.32
C LYS A 64 -0.15 -21.96 -16.76
N ASP A 65 -0.88 -22.66 -17.63
CA ASP A 65 -0.49 -22.81 -19.03
C ASP A 65 -0.59 -21.48 -19.80
N GLY A 66 -1.63 -20.68 -19.54
CA GLY A 66 -1.76 -19.33 -20.11
C GLY A 66 -0.65 -18.38 -19.64
N GLU A 67 -0.25 -18.49 -18.36
CA GLU A 67 0.88 -17.72 -17.83
C GLU A 67 2.21 -18.11 -18.48
N ILE A 68 2.44 -19.40 -18.73
CA ILE A 68 3.64 -19.91 -19.41
C ILE A 68 3.66 -19.47 -20.88
N GLN A 69 2.51 -19.50 -21.55
CA GLN A 69 2.37 -19.08 -22.95
C GLN A 69 2.52 -17.55 -23.13
N GLY A 70 2.32 -16.77 -22.05
CA GLY A 70 2.36 -15.31 -22.06
C GLY A 70 0.96 -14.70 -22.08
N LEU A 71 0.77 -13.59 -21.36
CA LEU A 71 -0.53 -12.92 -21.28
C LEU A 71 -0.95 -12.30 -22.62
N ASP A 72 0.00 -11.77 -23.38
CA ASP A 72 -0.26 -11.21 -24.71
C ASP A 72 -0.92 -12.27 -25.61
N LEU A 73 -0.37 -13.48 -25.66
CA LEU A 73 -0.92 -14.54 -26.50
C LEU A 73 -2.17 -15.18 -25.88
N SER A 74 -2.16 -15.48 -24.58
CA SER A 74 -3.24 -16.23 -23.93
C SER A 74 -4.49 -15.40 -23.60
N GLN A 75 -4.36 -14.09 -23.38
CA GLN A 75 -5.48 -13.20 -23.05
C GLN A 75 -5.82 -12.21 -24.18
N HIS A 76 -4.83 -11.82 -24.98
CA HIS A 76 -5.02 -10.82 -26.05
C HIS A 76 -4.90 -11.39 -27.47
N GLY A 77 -4.34 -12.60 -27.64
CA GLY A 77 -4.15 -13.23 -28.95
C GLY A 77 -3.07 -12.57 -29.80
N GLU A 78 -2.16 -11.82 -29.18
CA GLU A 78 -1.13 -11.01 -29.85
C GLU A 78 0.28 -11.46 -29.44
N GLU A 79 1.26 -11.23 -30.30
CA GLU A 79 2.69 -11.32 -29.94
C GLU A 79 3.27 -9.92 -29.78
N GLY A 80 3.84 -9.61 -28.61
CA GLY A 80 4.39 -8.28 -28.33
C GLY A 80 5.55 -7.86 -29.25
N TYR A 81 6.25 -8.82 -29.85
CA TYR A 81 7.30 -8.56 -30.84
C TYR A 81 7.26 -9.61 -31.94
N ILE A 82 7.04 -9.16 -33.18
CA ILE A 82 7.11 -9.99 -34.37
C ILE A 82 8.51 -9.79 -34.95
N PHE A 83 9.41 -10.76 -34.78
CA PHE A 83 10.73 -10.72 -35.41
C PHE A 83 10.57 -10.96 -36.92
N LEU A 84 10.44 -9.86 -37.67
CA LEU A 84 10.61 -9.82 -39.13
C LEU A 84 12.09 -9.75 -39.50
#